data_AF-B4MJU4-F1
#
_entry.id   AF-B4MJU4-F1
#
_cell.length_a   1.000
_cell.length_b   1.000
_cell.length_c   1.000
_cell.angle_alpha   90.00
_cell.angle_beta   90.00
_cell.angle_gamma   90.00
#
_symmetry.space_group_name_H-M   'P 1'
#
loop_
_entity.id
_entity.type
_entity.pdbx_description
1 polymer ?
#
loop_
_entity_poly.entity_id
_entity_poly.type
_entity_poly.pdbx_seq_one_letter_code
_entity_poly.pdbx_strand_id
1 'polypeptide(L)'
;MAHDTHAAHSPAVFITGEPKLVVPHLMGDGYSFEHCMFSRAMLAEGKKVERSLEMSKENPLLHEARVDTAIAEELKEVKREEFVEEKRRQQLRNNNQELRELSEHLKLAAISKDLSEHIGDFFKTRLQIEKSKAESQKQAELERLKFLDHVNKEQLKLKEQQIKLHDSLAAQMEQKQQRRKQESLQTLADRESRIAMQRQVEKEDSAKLALQERVKIQKLQEMDKYIEERKAHRVLQYKEAEADLKKNLDTQNQMDDRKKKLDQERIEIRRKQEEISQLLGQQVAKLETDKRQKDNLLLDLLESEHNAKEEARVRQQQQQIAFERMRAKGELEAYRLQVQQRNMDQEEQKRLEVVARKDVSADNQEAIDRQQKLNDFQKRKDYGKMLLSMIEDNQRKRAQTLAEDAEFFNMKAKEDKELRERVHQERIVMLNAVPPAVLRYLPKHVLSDEDRARFDIPKVEKSGNRDAPLAPTKF
;
A
#
# COMPACT_ATOMS: atom_id res chain seq x y z
N MET A 1 53.56 -57.68 -52.72
CA MET A 1 53.80 -58.34 -51.42
C MET A 1 53.41 -59.80 -51.64
N ALA A 2 54.35 -60.69 -51.94
CA ALA A 2 55.49 -61.14 -51.11
C ALA A 2 55.01 -62.12 -50.02
N HIS A 3 55.19 -63.41 -50.30
CA HIS A 3 55.24 -64.50 -49.32
C HIS A 3 56.17 -65.58 -49.87
N ASP A 4 57.27 -65.79 -49.17
CA ASP A 4 58.26 -66.83 -49.44
C ASP A 4 57.88 -68.15 -48.78
N THR A 5 58.54 -69.23 -49.21
CA THR A 5 58.98 -70.47 -48.51
C THR A 5 58.94 -71.64 -49.51
N HIS A 6 59.81 -72.66 -49.52
CA HIS A 6 61.17 -72.94 -49.04
C HIS A 6 61.29 -74.49 -49.02
N ALA A 7 62.03 -75.08 -49.97
CA ALA A 7 62.61 -76.43 -49.88
C ALA A 7 63.75 -76.48 -50.93
N ALA A 8 65.03 -76.52 -50.53
CA ALA A 8 65.79 -77.72 -50.13
C ALA A 8 65.91 -78.75 -51.29
N HIS A 9 66.95 -78.74 -52.13
CA HIS A 9 68.37 -79.10 -51.91
C HIS A 9 68.73 -80.58 -52.21
N SER A 10 69.33 -80.80 -53.39
CA SER A 10 70.48 -81.71 -53.65
C SER A 10 70.33 -83.24 -53.51
N PRO A 11 71.23 -84.05 -54.13
CA PRO A 11 71.98 -83.86 -55.38
C PRO A 11 71.86 -85.08 -56.34
N ALA A 12 72.67 -85.10 -57.42
CA ALA A 12 72.67 -86.15 -58.44
C ALA A 12 73.45 -87.44 -58.08
N VAL A 13 73.16 -88.53 -58.80
CA VAL A 13 73.96 -89.77 -58.85
C VAL A 13 74.10 -90.23 -60.30
N PHE A 14 75.33 -90.44 -60.76
CA PHE A 14 75.66 -91.15 -62.01
C PHE A 14 75.59 -92.66 -61.79
N ILE A 15 75.42 -93.45 -62.86
CA ILE A 15 76.30 -94.60 -63.18
C ILE A 15 76.07 -95.05 -64.63
N THR A 16 77.17 -95.33 -65.33
CA THR A 16 77.22 -95.98 -66.63
C THR A 16 78.30 -97.06 -66.59
N GLY A 17 78.02 -98.27 -67.09
CA GLY A 17 79.06 -99.26 -67.41
C GLY A 17 78.97 -100.62 -66.71
N GLU A 18 78.24 -101.53 -67.35
CA GLU A 18 78.74 -102.84 -67.85
C GLU A 18 79.32 -103.94 -66.90
N PRO A 19 79.41 -105.22 -67.37
CA PRO A 19 79.17 -106.38 -66.50
C PRO A 19 80.42 -107.24 -66.17
N LYS A 20 80.20 -108.27 -65.36
CA LYS A 20 80.95 -109.55 -65.38
C LYS A 20 80.12 -110.70 -64.80
N LEU A 21 80.37 -111.92 -65.31
CA LEU A 21 79.82 -113.18 -64.79
C LEU A 21 80.67 -113.68 -63.60
N VAL A 22 80.11 -114.59 -62.79
CA VAL A 22 80.65 -115.93 -62.48
C VAL A 22 79.63 -116.74 -61.64
N VAL A 23 79.82 -118.06 -61.57
CA VAL A 23 78.90 -119.18 -61.19
C VAL A 23 79.77 -120.26 -60.48
N PRO A 24 79.32 -121.26 -59.67
CA PRO A 24 78.05 -121.55 -58.93
C PRO A 24 78.24 -121.90 -57.41
N HIS A 25 77.20 -122.49 -56.75
CA HIS A 25 77.19 -123.83 -56.08
C HIS A 25 76.78 -124.00 -54.58
N LEU A 26 75.84 -124.95 -54.39
CA LEU A 26 75.62 -125.95 -53.29
C LEU A 26 74.96 -125.61 -51.93
N MET A 27 74.06 -126.53 -51.53
CA MET A 27 73.32 -126.75 -50.26
C MET A 27 72.43 -125.58 -49.75
N GLY A 28 71.28 -125.77 -49.08
CA GLY A 28 70.57 -126.96 -48.55
C GLY A 28 70.07 -126.67 -47.12
N ASP A 29 68.91 -127.09 -46.61
CA ASP A 29 67.75 -127.89 -47.07
C ASP A 29 66.54 -127.56 -46.12
N GLY A 30 65.27 -127.97 -46.28
CA GLY A 30 64.58 -128.90 -47.18
C GLY A 30 63.13 -129.19 -46.69
N TYR A 31 62.52 -130.32 -47.13
CA TYR A 31 61.19 -130.86 -46.74
C TYR A 31 59.96 -130.02 -47.16
N SER A 32 58.81 -130.57 -47.57
CA SER A 32 58.21 -131.94 -47.53
C SER A 32 57.02 -132.01 -48.53
N PHE A 33 56.44 -133.14 -49.00
CA PHE A 33 56.76 -134.60 -49.05
C PHE A 33 55.62 -135.31 -49.86
N GLU A 34 55.69 -136.64 -50.09
CA GLU A 34 54.63 -137.55 -50.63
C GLU A 34 54.14 -137.39 -52.11
N HIS A 35 53.97 -138.45 -52.94
CA HIS A 35 54.39 -139.86 -52.84
C HIS A 35 54.45 -140.60 -54.22
N CYS A 36 55.47 -141.47 -54.39
CA CYS A 36 55.60 -142.75 -55.16
C CYS A 36 54.86 -142.99 -56.53
N MET A 37 55.41 -143.51 -57.65
CA MET A 37 56.49 -144.48 -58.04
C MET A 37 56.15 -146.00 -58.10
N PHE A 38 56.80 -146.70 -59.06
CA PHE A 38 56.79 -148.15 -59.47
C PHE A 38 56.08 -148.46 -60.83
N SER A 39 56.53 -149.39 -61.69
CA SER A 39 57.79 -150.18 -61.69
C SER A 39 58.23 -150.76 -63.05
N ARG A 40 59.52 -151.11 -63.08
CA ARG A 40 60.40 -151.67 -64.12
C ARG A 40 60.20 -153.19 -64.40
N ALA A 41 60.10 -153.54 -65.70
CA ALA A 41 60.54 -154.77 -66.41
C ALA A 41 60.24 -156.21 -65.89
N MET A 42 59.96 -157.15 -66.82
CA MET A 42 60.86 -158.31 -67.15
C MET A 42 60.24 -159.31 -68.16
N LEU A 43 61.12 -159.94 -68.98
CA LEU A 43 61.06 -161.25 -69.69
C LEU A 43 59.81 -161.58 -70.58
N ALA A 44 59.87 -162.09 -71.83
CA ALA A 44 60.84 -162.81 -72.69
C ALA A 44 60.77 -164.35 -72.69
N GLU A 45 60.36 -164.95 -73.83
CA GLU A 45 60.68 -166.32 -74.25
C GLU A 45 60.55 -166.49 -75.79
N GLY A 46 61.02 -167.60 -76.37
CA GLY A 46 60.80 -167.95 -77.80
C GLY A 46 62.01 -167.93 -78.74
N LYS A 47 62.90 -168.94 -78.66
CA LYS A 47 63.97 -169.21 -79.64
C LYS A 47 63.56 -170.30 -80.65
N LYS A 48 64.10 -170.26 -81.88
CA LYS A 48 64.61 -171.44 -82.63
C LYS A 48 65.41 -170.99 -83.88
N VAL A 49 66.68 -171.44 -84.00
CA VAL A 49 67.17 -172.58 -84.82
C VAL A 49 67.08 -172.24 -86.31
N GLU A 50 68.14 -171.74 -86.95
CA GLU A 50 69.42 -172.38 -87.33
C GLU A 50 69.36 -173.15 -88.67
N ARG A 51 70.46 -173.01 -89.44
CA ARG A 51 71.20 -174.02 -90.24
C ARG A 51 70.37 -175.14 -90.93
N SER A 52 70.54 -175.43 -92.22
CA SER A 52 71.71 -175.17 -93.09
C SER A 52 71.35 -175.14 -94.57
N LEU A 53 72.36 -174.86 -95.40
CA LEU A 53 72.38 -174.99 -96.86
C LEU A 53 71.63 -176.27 -97.33
N GLU A 54 70.68 -176.14 -98.25
CA GLU A 54 70.92 -176.37 -99.68
C GLU A 54 69.70 -176.03 -100.57
N MET A 55 69.99 -175.45 -101.74
CA MET A 55 69.20 -175.46 -102.98
C MET A 55 67.71 -175.02 -102.97
N SER A 56 67.46 -173.95 -103.74
CA SER A 56 66.20 -173.62 -104.46
C SER A 56 65.11 -172.79 -103.75
N LYS A 57 64.63 -171.78 -104.50
CA LYS A 57 63.46 -170.89 -104.29
C LYS A 57 63.60 -169.75 -103.26
N GLU A 58 62.86 -168.68 -103.54
CA GLU A 58 62.91 -167.37 -102.88
C GLU A 58 62.04 -167.32 -101.62
N ASN A 59 62.44 -166.52 -100.62
CA ASN A 59 61.88 -166.57 -99.27
C ASN A 59 61.13 -165.26 -98.90
N PRO A 60 59.83 -165.29 -98.51
CA PRO A 60 58.99 -164.08 -98.41
C PRO A 60 59.38 -163.07 -97.31
N LEU A 61 60.12 -163.46 -96.27
CA LEU A 61 60.42 -162.61 -95.11
C LEU A 61 61.33 -161.39 -95.42
N LEU A 62 61.86 -161.30 -96.64
CA LEU A 62 62.51 -160.08 -97.14
C LEU A 62 61.52 -159.00 -97.60
N HIS A 63 60.22 -159.27 -97.64
CA HIS A 63 59.24 -158.31 -98.17
C HIS A 63 58.80 -157.26 -97.13
N GLU A 64 58.41 -157.67 -95.93
CA GLU A 64 57.94 -156.75 -94.86
C GLU A 64 59.05 -155.80 -94.43
N ALA A 65 60.25 -156.33 -94.17
CA ALA A 65 61.44 -155.55 -93.81
C ALA A 65 61.94 -154.60 -94.92
N ARG A 66 61.42 -154.70 -96.15
CA ARG A 66 61.64 -153.72 -97.24
C ARG A 66 60.53 -152.68 -97.33
N VAL A 67 59.30 -153.04 -96.94
CA VAL A 67 58.13 -152.13 -96.93
C VAL A 67 58.24 -151.14 -95.77
N ASP A 68 58.58 -151.59 -94.57
CA ASP A 68 58.76 -150.70 -93.42
C ASP A 68 59.91 -149.71 -93.61
N THR A 69 61.00 -150.12 -94.27
CA THR A 69 62.09 -149.20 -94.64
C THR A 69 61.64 -148.20 -95.70
N ALA A 70 60.90 -148.63 -96.72
CA ALA A 70 60.40 -147.75 -97.77
C ALA A 70 59.46 -146.68 -97.19
N ILE A 71 58.47 -147.04 -96.36
CA ILE A 71 57.55 -146.10 -95.71
C ILE A 71 58.32 -145.11 -94.79
N ALA A 72 59.35 -145.59 -94.09
CA ALA A 72 60.20 -144.75 -93.24
C ALA A 72 61.19 -143.86 -94.02
N GLU A 73 61.42 -144.14 -95.30
CA GLU A 73 62.18 -143.30 -96.23
C GLU A 73 61.26 -142.29 -96.93
N GLU A 74 60.11 -142.72 -97.45
CA GLU A 74 59.03 -141.86 -97.97
C GLU A 74 58.63 -140.76 -96.99
N LEU A 75 58.40 -141.08 -95.71
CA LEU A 75 58.06 -140.09 -94.67
C LEU A 75 59.20 -139.12 -94.33
N LYS A 76 60.47 -139.52 -94.54
CA LYS A 76 61.61 -138.60 -94.43
C LYS A 76 61.72 -137.71 -95.66
N GLU A 77 61.43 -138.23 -96.84
CA GLU A 77 61.41 -137.45 -98.08
C GLU A 77 60.29 -136.42 -98.05
N VAL A 78 59.05 -136.77 -97.69
CA VAL A 78 57.95 -135.81 -97.51
C VAL A 78 58.30 -134.70 -96.51
N LYS A 79 58.86 -135.02 -95.33
CA LYS A 79 59.26 -133.97 -94.36
C LYS A 79 60.45 -133.14 -94.83
N ARG A 80 61.35 -133.72 -95.63
CA ARG A 80 62.45 -133.00 -96.27
C ARG A 80 61.92 -132.07 -97.37
N GLU A 81 60.92 -132.50 -98.12
CA GLU A 81 60.19 -131.69 -99.09
C GLU A 81 59.41 -130.56 -98.41
N GLU A 82 58.68 -130.80 -97.31
CA GLU A 82 58.03 -129.76 -96.51
C GLU A 82 59.02 -128.70 -96.00
N PHE A 83 60.17 -129.13 -95.46
CA PHE A 83 61.21 -128.21 -94.98
C PHE A 83 61.89 -127.46 -96.13
N VAL A 84 62.11 -128.11 -97.28
CA VAL A 84 62.64 -127.48 -98.50
C VAL A 84 61.61 -126.52 -99.10
N GLU A 85 60.32 -126.84 -99.07
CA GLU A 85 59.19 -125.98 -99.42
C GLU A 85 59.14 -124.76 -98.51
N GLU A 86 59.22 -124.92 -97.19
CA GLU A 86 59.21 -123.78 -96.27
C GLU A 86 60.47 -122.94 -96.43
N LYS A 87 61.65 -123.54 -96.57
CA LYS A 87 62.89 -122.81 -96.88
C LYS A 87 62.82 -122.11 -98.24
N ARG A 88 62.20 -122.70 -99.25
CA ARG A 88 61.92 -122.09 -100.55
C ARG A 88 60.92 -120.94 -100.42
N ARG A 89 59.87 -121.05 -99.59
CA ARG A 89 58.92 -119.96 -99.28
C ARG A 89 59.59 -118.82 -98.51
N GLN A 90 60.47 -119.12 -97.56
CA GLN A 90 61.30 -118.13 -96.85
C GLN A 90 62.30 -117.46 -97.80
N GLN A 91 63.00 -118.23 -98.65
CA GLN A 91 63.88 -117.70 -99.69
C GLN A 91 63.11 -116.86 -100.73
N LEU A 92 61.90 -117.25 -101.14
CA LEU A 92 61.06 -116.46 -102.05
C LEU A 92 60.62 -115.14 -101.40
N ARG A 93 60.22 -115.15 -100.11
CA ARG A 93 59.91 -113.92 -99.35
C ARG A 93 61.13 -112.99 -99.18
N ASN A 94 62.33 -113.55 -99.04
CA ASN A 94 63.55 -112.78 -98.81
C ASN A 94 64.23 -112.33 -100.11
N ASN A 95 64.11 -113.10 -101.19
CA ASN A 95 64.79 -112.85 -102.46
C ASN A 95 63.88 -112.12 -103.46
N ASN A 96 62.58 -112.46 -103.54
CA ASN A 96 61.66 -111.66 -104.36
C ASN A 96 61.58 -110.24 -103.77
N GLN A 97 61.59 -109.23 -104.64
CA GLN A 97 61.51 -107.84 -104.26
C GLN A 97 60.05 -107.42 -104.03
N GLU A 98 59.12 -107.92 -104.85
CA GLU A 98 57.67 -107.62 -104.78
C GLU A 98 57.09 -107.92 -103.39
N LEU A 99 57.51 -109.02 -102.76
CA LEU A 99 57.06 -109.43 -101.42
C LEU A 99 57.64 -108.56 -100.31
N ARG A 100 58.82 -107.96 -100.52
CA ARG A 100 59.42 -106.99 -99.60
C ARG A 100 58.73 -105.64 -99.71
N GLU A 101 58.54 -105.15 -100.93
CA GLU A 101 57.79 -103.93 -101.25
C GLU A 101 56.35 -104.00 -100.69
N LEU A 102 55.64 -105.11 -100.89
CA LEU A 102 54.32 -105.35 -100.31
C LEU A 102 54.35 -105.34 -98.76
N SER A 103 55.40 -105.89 -98.13
CA SER A 103 55.55 -105.85 -96.67
C SER A 103 55.82 -104.44 -96.14
N GLU A 104 56.46 -103.58 -96.94
CA GLU A 104 56.71 -102.18 -96.61
C GLU A 104 55.45 -101.33 -96.83
N HIS A 105 54.71 -101.56 -97.91
CA HIS A 105 53.38 -100.97 -98.11
C HIS A 105 52.41 -101.30 -96.97
N LEU A 106 52.41 -102.54 -96.45
CA LEU A 106 51.58 -102.91 -95.29
C LEU A 106 52.01 -102.19 -94.00
N LYS A 107 53.32 -102.02 -93.75
CA LYS A 107 53.82 -101.22 -92.62
C LYS A 107 53.44 -99.74 -92.77
N LEU A 108 53.59 -99.17 -93.96
CA LEU A 108 53.22 -97.78 -94.26
C LEU A 108 51.70 -97.56 -94.12
N ALA A 109 50.88 -98.54 -94.53
CA ALA A 109 49.42 -98.49 -94.34
C ALA A 109 49.04 -98.54 -92.85
N ALA A 110 49.70 -99.36 -92.04
CA ALA A 110 49.49 -99.39 -90.58
C ALA A 110 49.88 -98.04 -89.93
N ILE A 111 51.08 -97.53 -90.23
CA ILE A 111 51.54 -96.22 -89.73
C ILE A 111 50.59 -95.09 -90.18
N SER A 112 50.11 -95.13 -91.42
CA SER A 112 49.14 -94.16 -91.95
C SER A 112 47.80 -94.20 -91.19
N LYS A 113 47.31 -95.41 -90.88
CA LYS A 113 46.12 -95.61 -90.04
C LYS A 113 46.33 -95.02 -88.65
N ASP A 114 47.41 -95.38 -87.95
CA ASP A 114 47.68 -94.93 -86.59
C ASP A 114 47.85 -93.40 -86.52
N LEU A 115 48.52 -92.80 -87.53
CA LEU A 115 48.59 -91.35 -87.69
C LEU A 115 47.21 -90.71 -87.90
N SER A 116 46.35 -91.31 -88.71
CA SER A 116 44.98 -90.80 -88.94
C SER A 116 44.11 -90.86 -87.67
N GLU A 117 44.25 -91.90 -86.86
CA GLU A 117 43.54 -92.05 -85.59
C GLU A 117 44.06 -91.03 -84.56
N HIS A 118 45.39 -90.88 -84.44
CA HIS A 118 46.02 -89.88 -83.59
C HIS A 118 45.64 -88.43 -83.98
N ILE A 119 45.60 -88.12 -85.29
CA ILE A 119 45.11 -86.82 -85.79
C ILE A 119 43.63 -86.62 -85.43
N GLY A 120 42.80 -87.66 -85.59
CA GLY A 120 41.40 -87.64 -85.18
C GLY A 120 41.20 -87.34 -83.69
N ASP A 121 41.97 -87.99 -82.82
CA ASP A 121 41.89 -87.79 -81.36
C ASP A 121 42.49 -86.45 -80.91
N PHE A 122 43.52 -85.94 -81.59
CA PHE A 122 44.01 -84.58 -81.39
C PHE A 122 42.93 -83.54 -81.72
N PHE A 123 42.17 -83.72 -82.81
CA PHE A 123 41.04 -82.83 -83.12
C PHE A 123 39.88 -82.97 -82.12
N LYS A 124 39.53 -84.19 -81.66
CA LYS A 124 38.50 -84.40 -80.62
C LYS A 124 38.87 -83.71 -79.30
N THR A 125 40.08 -83.93 -78.81
CA THR A 125 40.56 -83.35 -77.54
C THR A 125 40.70 -81.83 -77.62
N ARG A 126 41.22 -81.29 -78.73
CA ARG A 126 41.21 -79.85 -78.99
C ARG A 126 39.79 -79.26 -78.96
N LEU A 127 38.83 -79.90 -79.62
CA LEU A 127 37.44 -79.44 -79.66
C LEU A 127 36.73 -79.54 -78.31
N GLN A 128 37.11 -80.51 -77.46
CA GLN A 128 36.68 -80.56 -76.05
C GLN A 128 37.27 -79.41 -75.22
N ILE A 129 38.55 -79.07 -75.41
CA ILE A 129 39.22 -77.95 -74.73
C ILE A 129 38.65 -76.60 -75.18
N GLU A 130 38.31 -76.44 -76.46
CA GLU A 130 37.65 -75.24 -76.97
C GLU A 130 36.22 -75.09 -76.40
N LYS A 131 35.47 -76.21 -76.26
CA LYS A 131 34.16 -76.21 -75.59
C LYS A 131 34.24 -75.86 -74.10
N SER A 132 35.12 -76.48 -73.32
CA SER A 132 35.21 -76.22 -71.88
C SER A 132 35.69 -74.80 -71.57
N LYS A 133 36.56 -74.22 -72.41
CA LYS A 133 36.90 -72.79 -72.37
C LYS A 133 35.68 -71.90 -72.62
N ALA A 134 34.87 -72.18 -73.64
CA ALA A 134 33.66 -71.41 -73.94
C ALA A 134 32.58 -71.54 -72.84
N GLU A 135 32.48 -72.70 -72.19
CA GLU A 135 31.58 -72.91 -71.03
C GLU A 135 32.06 -72.16 -69.79
N SER A 136 33.37 -72.20 -69.48
CA SER A 136 33.98 -71.42 -68.40
C SER A 136 33.83 -69.91 -68.62
N GLN A 137 34.00 -69.42 -69.85
CA GLN A 137 33.74 -68.02 -70.21
C GLN A 137 32.28 -67.61 -69.95
N LYS A 138 31.31 -68.43 -70.39
CA LYS A 138 29.88 -68.18 -70.12
C LYS A 138 29.56 -68.17 -68.61
N GLN A 139 30.19 -69.05 -67.82
CA GLN A 139 30.03 -69.05 -66.36
C GLN A 139 30.56 -67.75 -65.74
N ALA A 140 31.76 -67.32 -66.11
CA ALA A 140 32.35 -66.06 -65.64
C ALA A 140 31.53 -64.82 -66.05
N GLU A 141 30.95 -64.81 -67.25
CA GLU A 141 30.03 -63.75 -67.71
C GLU A 141 28.73 -63.74 -66.88
N LEU A 142 28.13 -64.90 -66.61
CA LEU A 142 26.94 -65.02 -65.76
C LEU A 142 27.20 -64.59 -64.31
N GLU A 143 28.38 -64.89 -63.76
CA GLU A 143 28.79 -64.41 -62.43
C GLU A 143 29.02 -62.90 -62.41
N ARG A 144 29.67 -62.35 -63.43
CA ARG A 144 29.83 -60.90 -63.60
C ARG A 144 28.48 -60.18 -63.70
N LEU A 145 27.51 -60.74 -64.43
CA LEU A 145 26.16 -60.20 -64.54
C LEU A 145 25.42 -60.25 -63.19
N LYS A 146 25.47 -61.38 -62.46
CA LYS A 146 24.91 -61.50 -61.09
C LYS A 146 25.52 -60.47 -60.13
N PHE A 147 26.82 -60.22 -60.21
CA PHE A 147 27.51 -59.21 -59.41
C PHE A 147 27.06 -57.78 -59.75
N LEU A 148 26.95 -57.44 -61.04
CA LEU A 148 26.43 -56.15 -61.49
C LEU A 148 24.98 -55.93 -61.04
N ASP A 149 24.12 -56.94 -61.14
CA ASP A 149 22.75 -56.91 -60.63
C ASP A 149 22.69 -56.69 -59.11
N HIS A 150 23.59 -57.31 -58.35
CA HIS A 150 23.70 -57.10 -56.91
C HIS A 150 24.10 -55.65 -56.59
N VAL A 151 25.13 -55.13 -57.25
CA VAL A 151 25.58 -53.74 -57.08
C VAL A 151 24.47 -52.74 -57.45
N ASN A 152 23.75 -52.98 -58.55
CA ASN A 152 22.60 -52.16 -58.95
C ASN A 152 21.48 -52.18 -57.90
N LYS A 153 21.18 -53.35 -57.31
CA LYS A 153 20.17 -53.48 -56.24
C LYS A 153 20.59 -52.73 -54.97
N GLU A 154 21.86 -52.79 -54.56
CA GLU A 154 22.35 -51.98 -53.42
C GLU A 154 22.29 -50.48 -53.71
N GLN A 155 22.66 -50.04 -54.92
CA GLN A 155 22.52 -48.62 -55.30
C GLN A 155 21.06 -48.15 -55.31
N LEU A 156 20.10 -48.99 -55.71
CA LEU A 156 18.67 -48.68 -55.65
C LEU A 156 18.18 -48.59 -54.20
N LYS A 157 18.55 -49.53 -53.33
CA LYS A 157 18.26 -49.45 -51.88
C LYS A 157 18.78 -48.16 -51.25
N LEU A 158 20.02 -47.76 -51.57
CA LEU A 158 20.61 -46.53 -51.06
C LEU A 158 19.87 -45.28 -51.57
N LYS A 159 19.45 -45.25 -52.84
CA LYS A 159 18.61 -44.16 -53.39
C LYS A 159 17.24 -44.11 -52.71
N GLU A 160 16.58 -45.25 -52.50
CA GLU A 160 15.33 -45.31 -51.73
C GLU A 160 15.49 -44.82 -50.30
N GLN A 161 16.58 -45.16 -49.61
CA GLN A 161 16.87 -44.68 -48.26
C GLN A 161 17.12 -43.17 -48.24
N GLN A 162 17.82 -42.63 -49.25
CA GLN A 162 18.02 -41.19 -49.40
C GLN A 162 16.69 -40.44 -49.66
N ILE A 163 15.81 -41.00 -50.49
CA ILE A 163 14.46 -40.44 -50.74
C ILE A 163 13.64 -40.45 -49.44
N LYS A 164 13.54 -41.61 -48.76
CA LYS A 164 12.82 -41.74 -47.48
C LYS A 164 13.35 -40.79 -46.40
N LEU A 165 14.67 -40.57 -46.35
CA LEU A 165 15.30 -39.59 -45.47
C LEU A 165 14.91 -38.16 -45.85
N HIS A 166 15.03 -37.80 -47.13
CA HIS A 166 14.67 -36.48 -47.66
C HIS A 166 13.20 -36.14 -47.36
N ASP A 167 12.28 -37.06 -47.63
CA ASP A 167 10.85 -36.89 -47.39
C ASP A 167 10.53 -36.73 -45.90
N SER A 168 11.22 -37.50 -45.04
CA SER A 168 11.09 -37.34 -43.58
C SER A 168 11.59 -35.98 -43.08
N LEU A 169 12.67 -35.45 -43.67
CA LEU A 169 13.21 -34.13 -43.35
C LEU A 169 12.29 -33.01 -43.86
N ALA A 170 11.72 -33.17 -45.06
CA ALA A 170 10.72 -32.25 -45.61
C ALA A 170 9.48 -32.18 -44.71
N ALA A 171 8.93 -33.33 -44.29
CA ALA A 171 7.79 -33.41 -43.38
C ALA A 171 8.09 -32.78 -42.00
N GLN A 172 9.30 -33.00 -41.44
CA GLN A 172 9.72 -32.36 -40.18
C GLN A 172 9.84 -30.83 -40.34
N MET A 173 10.38 -30.35 -41.45
CA MET A 173 10.51 -28.93 -41.75
C MET A 173 9.14 -28.26 -41.95
N GLU A 174 8.21 -28.92 -42.64
CA GLU A 174 6.85 -28.42 -42.80
C GLU A 174 6.11 -28.39 -41.45
N GLN A 175 6.16 -29.47 -40.66
CA GLN A 175 5.54 -29.50 -39.33
C GLN A 175 6.10 -28.39 -38.43
N LYS A 176 7.41 -28.13 -38.48
CA LYS A 176 8.07 -27.03 -37.76
C LYS A 176 7.63 -25.65 -38.25
N GLN A 177 7.36 -25.50 -39.55
CA GLN A 177 6.81 -24.26 -40.12
C GLN A 177 5.33 -24.07 -39.72
N GLN A 178 4.52 -25.14 -39.70
CA GLN A 178 3.13 -25.11 -39.27
C GLN A 178 3.00 -24.74 -37.78
N ARG A 179 3.83 -25.33 -36.90
CA ARG A 179 3.88 -24.96 -35.46
C ARG A 179 4.21 -23.47 -35.28
N ARG A 180 5.25 -22.95 -35.95
CA ARG A 180 5.60 -21.52 -35.94
C ARG A 180 4.48 -20.61 -36.42
N LYS A 181 3.68 -21.03 -37.41
CA LYS A 181 2.48 -20.28 -37.84
C LYS A 181 1.42 -20.27 -36.74
N GLN A 182 1.19 -21.38 -36.05
CA GLN A 182 0.24 -21.48 -34.93
C GLN A 182 0.70 -20.64 -33.72
N GLU A 183 1.97 -20.71 -33.34
CA GLU A 183 2.60 -19.90 -32.29
C GLU A 183 2.46 -18.39 -32.59
N SER A 184 2.65 -17.99 -33.85
CA SER A 184 2.46 -16.61 -34.31
C SER A 184 0.99 -16.16 -34.19
N LEU A 185 0.03 -17.00 -34.62
CA LEU A 185 -1.40 -16.69 -34.50
C LEU A 185 -1.85 -16.61 -33.04
N GLN A 186 -1.36 -17.50 -32.17
CA GLN A 186 -1.64 -17.46 -30.73
C GLN A 186 -1.08 -16.19 -30.08
N THR A 187 0.18 -15.81 -30.36
CA THR A 187 0.78 -14.59 -29.79
C THR A 187 0.13 -13.30 -30.30
N LEU A 188 -0.44 -13.31 -31.51
CA LEU A 188 -1.29 -12.21 -32.00
C LEU A 188 -2.65 -12.15 -31.28
N ALA A 189 -3.35 -13.28 -31.13
CA ALA A 189 -4.62 -13.33 -30.39
C ALA A 189 -4.46 -12.93 -28.92
N ASP A 190 -3.38 -13.37 -28.26
CA ASP A 190 -2.98 -12.95 -26.91
C ASP A 190 -2.78 -11.44 -26.82
N ARG A 191 -2.10 -10.85 -27.83
CA ARG A 191 -1.85 -9.41 -27.90
C ARG A 191 -3.14 -8.63 -28.09
N GLU A 192 -4.04 -9.08 -28.97
CA GLU A 192 -5.34 -8.46 -29.20
C GLU A 192 -6.23 -8.53 -27.95
N SER A 193 -6.25 -9.68 -27.26
CA SER A 193 -6.95 -9.86 -25.98
C SER A 193 -6.43 -8.90 -24.90
N ARG A 194 -5.10 -8.77 -24.74
CA ARG A 194 -4.49 -7.82 -23.79
C ARG A 194 -4.82 -6.36 -24.14
N ILE A 195 -4.80 -6.00 -25.43
CA ILE A 195 -5.20 -4.64 -25.89
C ILE A 195 -6.69 -4.38 -25.64
N ALA A 196 -7.55 -5.37 -25.83
CA ALA A 196 -8.99 -5.24 -25.54
C ALA A 196 -9.23 -5.06 -24.03
N MET A 197 -8.55 -5.84 -23.18
CA MET A 197 -8.60 -5.70 -21.72
C MET A 197 -8.08 -4.33 -21.25
N GLN A 198 -6.94 -3.87 -21.78
CA GLN A 198 -6.41 -2.54 -21.45
C GLN A 198 -7.42 -1.43 -21.81
N ARG A 199 -8.00 -1.48 -23.01
CA ARG A 199 -9.05 -0.53 -23.44
C ARG A 199 -10.33 -0.60 -22.60
N GLN A 200 -10.60 -1.73 -21.94
CA GLN A 200 -11.70 -1.83 -20.98
C GLN A 200 -11.33 -1.12 -19.67
N VAL A 201 -10.14 -1.37 -19.11
CA VAL A 201 -9.65 -0.70 -17.89
C VAL A 201 -9.61 0.82 -18.08
N GLU A 202 -9.08 1.30 -19.20
CA GLU A 202 -9.04 2.74 -19.54
C GLU A 202 -10.45 3.37 -19.61
N LYS A 203 -11.46 2.63 -20.10
CA LYS A 203 -12.87 3.07 -20.11
C LYS A 203 -13.51 3.04 -18.73
N GLU A 204 -13.21 2.03 -17.93
CA GLU A 204 -13.72 1.93 -16.56
C GLU A 204 -13.12 3.02 -15.67
N ASP A 205 -11.84 3.33 -15.81
CA ASP A 205 -11.18 4.36 -15.00
C ASP A 205 -11.58 5.78 -15.41
N SER A 206 -11.73 6.06 -16.71
CA SER A 206 -12.33 7.32 -17.17
C SER A 206 -13.79 7.47 -16.73
N ALA A 207 -14.57 6.38 -16.71
CA ALA A 207 -15.93 6.39 -16.13
C ALA A 207 -15.93 6.63 -14.61
N LYS A 208 -15.01 6.00 -13.85
CA LYS A 208 -14.83 6.24 -12.40
C LYS A 208 -14.49 7.70 -12.12
N LEU A 209 -13.58 8.31 -12.90
CA LEU A 209 -13.22 9.73 -12.78
C LEU A 209 -14.43 10.64 -13.07
N ALA A 210 -15.16 10.41 -14.17
CA ALA A 210 -16.35 11.19 -14.50
C ALA A 210 -17.47 11.07 -13.43
N LEU A 211 -17.60 9.91 -12.79
CA LEU A 211 -18.51 9.73 -11.64
C LEU A 211 -18.04 10.50 -10.41
N GLN A 212 -16.73 10.49 -10.09
CA GLN A 212 -16.18 11.29 -9.00
C GLN A 212 -16.36 12.79 -9.23
N GLU A 213 -16.21 13.27 -10.46
CA GLU A 213 -16.47 14.68 -10.81
C GLU A 213 -17.94 15.05 -10.66
N ARG A 214 -18.87 14.21 -11.12
CA ARG A 214 -20.31 14.41 -10.88
C ARG A 214 -20.64 14.49 -9.39
N VAL A 215 -20.07 13.60 -8.56
CA VAL A 215 -20.27 13.63 -7.09
C VAL A 215 -19.64 14.88 -6.44
N LYS A 216 -18.49 15.36 -6.93
CA LYS A 216 -17.90 16.64 -6.47
C LYS A 216 -18.84 17.82 -6.81
N ILE A 217 -19.36 17.87 -8.03
CA ILE A 217 -20.29 18.92 -8.49
C ILE A 217 -21.60 18.89 -7.68
N GLN A 218 -22.17 17.70 -7.43
CA GLN A 218 -23.37 17.53 -6.59
C GLN A 218 -23.13 18.07 -5.17
N LYS A 219 -22.02 17.69 -4.54
CA LYS A 219 -21.68 18.16 -3.18
C LYS A 219 -21.44 19.67 -3.10
N LEU A 220 -20.90 20.30 -4.15
CA LEU A 220 -20.81 21.75 -4.24
C LEU A 220 -22.20 22.39 -4.33
N GLN A 221 -23.08 21.87 -5.19
CA GLN A 221 -24.47 22.35 -5.29
C GLN A 221 -25.28 22.16 -4.00
N GLU A 222 -25.06 21.08 -3.26
CA GLU A 222 -25.65 20.83 -1.93
C GLU A 222 -25.12 21.84 -0.90
N MET A 223 -23.81 22.10 -0.89
CA MET A 223 -23.18 23.10 -0.02
C MET A 223 -23.68 24.51 -0.32
N ASP A 224 -23.78 24.89 -1.58
CA ASP A 224 -24.24 26.22 -1.99
C ASP A 224 -25.71 26.46 -1.60
N LYS A 225 -26.59 25.47 -1.81
CA LYS A 225 -27.98 25.50 -1.32
C LYS A 225 -28.04 25.66 0.20
N TYR A 226 -27.27 24.87 0.95
CA TYR A 226 -27.22 25.00 2.40
C TYR A 226 -26.70 26.38 2.87
N ILE A 227 -25.77 26.99 2.12
CA ILE A 227 -25.31 28.36 2.36
C ILE A 227 -26.43 29.37 2.08
N GLU A 228 -27.24 29.18 1.04
CA GLU A 228 -28.41 30.02 0.72
C GLU A 228 -29.54 29.88 1.75
N GLU A 229 -29.91 28.66 2.12
CA GLU A 229 -30.88 28.37 3.19
C GLU A 229 -30.44 29.00 4.52
N ARG A 230 -29.14 28.88 4.87
CA ARG A 230 -28.58 29.50 6.08
C ARG A 230 -28.55 31.03 6.02
N LYS A 231 -28.37 31.63 4.83
CA LYS A 231 -28.54 33.09 4.63
C LYS A 231 -30.00 33.50 4.80
N ALA A 232 -30.93 32.77 4.19
CA ALA A 232 -32.37 33.02 4.29
C ALA A 232 -32.86 32.93 5.75
N HIS A 233 -32.46 31.88 6.48
CA HIS A 233 -32.78 31.71 7.90
C HIS A 233 -32.28 32.87 8.75
N ARG A 234 -31.05 33.35 8.53
CA ARG A 234 -30.54 34.56 9.22
C ARG A 234 -31.38 35.79 8.90
N VAL A 235 -31.79 35.99 7.64
CA VAL A 235 -32.65 37.11 7.24
C VAL A 235 -34.04 37.02 7.87
N LEU A 236 -34.60 35.82 8.06
CA LEU A 236 -35.84 35.62 8.81
C LEU A 236 -35.65 36.00 10.29
N GLN A 237 -34.61 35.48 10.96
CA GLN A 237 -34.30 35.83 12.35
C GLN A 237 -34.07 37.33 12.57
N TYR A 238 -33.43 38.03 11.62
CA TYR A 238 -33.29 39.48 11.68
C TYR A 238 -34.66 40.20 11.56
N LYS A 239 -35.56 39.74 10.69
CA LYS A 239 -36.91 40.30 10.55
C LYS A 239 -37.79 40.04 11.77
N GLU A 240 -37.67 38.86 12.39
CA GLU A 240 -38.34 38.51 13.64
C GLU A 240 -37.86 39.42 14.79
N ALA A 241 -36.53 39.56 14.96
CA ALA A 241 -35.94 40.47 15.94
C ALA A 241 -36.30 41.94 15.69
N GLU A 242 -36.37 42.39 14.42
CA GLU A 242 -36.81 43.75 14.08
C GLU A 242 -38.31 43.96 14.39
N ALA A 243 -39.15 42.95 14.14
CA ALA A 243 -40.57 43.00 14.48
C ALA A 243 -40.81 43.02 16.00
N ASP A 244 -40.05 42.25 16.77
CA ASP A 244 -40.13 42.25 18.24
C ASP A 244 -39.55 43.54 18.84
N LEU A 245 -38.49 44.10 18.27
CA LEU A 245 -37.97 45.41 18.66
C LEU A 245 -39.01 46.53 18.40
N LYS A 246 -39.76 46.47 17.29
CA LYS A 246 -40.87 47.39 17.02
C LYS A 246 -42.00 47.24 18.04
N LYS A 247 -42.47 46.01 18.33
CA LYS A 247 -43.46 45.74 19.39
C LYS A 247 -43.02 46.33 20.73
N ASN A 248 -41.76 46.11 21.12
CA ASN A 248 -41.20 46.62 22.37
C ASN A 248 -41.21 48.16 22.38
N LEU A 249 -40.78 48.81 21.31
CA LEU A 249 -40.78 50.26 21.17
C LEU A 249 -42.22 50.84 21.19
N ASP A 250 -43.18 50.17 20.57
CA ASP A 250 -44.61 50.54 20.64
C ASP A 250 -45.16 50.42 22.08
N THR A 251 -44.83 49.36 22.81
CA THR A 251 -45.23 49.24 24.23
C THR A 251 -44.55 50.28 25.12
N GLN A 252 -43.30 50.66 24.84
CA GLN A 252 -42.64 51.76 25.54
C GLN A 252 -43.34 53.09 25.28
N ASN A 253 -43.64 53.41 24.01
CA ASN A 253 -44.37 54.63 23.64
C ASN A 253 -45.73 54.70 24.36
N GLN A 254 -46.49 53.59 24.39
CA GLN A 254 -47.77 53.52 25.13
C GLN A 254 -47.59 53.74 26.64
N MET A 255 -46.52 53.25 27.23
CA MET A 255 -46.22 53.47 28.65
C MET A 255 -45.77 54.91 28.93
N ASP A 256 -44.99 55.52 28.05
CA ASP A 256 -44.56 56.91 28.19
C ASP A 256 -45.72 57.91 27.93
N ASP A 257 -46.65 57.61 27.03
CA ASP A 257 -47.88 58.39 26.87
C ASP A 257 -48.86 58.23 28.05
N ARG A 258 -48.89 57.06 28.71
CA ARG A 258 -49.58 56.89 30.00
C ARG A 258 -48.94 57.73 31.10
N LYS A 259 -47.62 57.80 31.20
CA LYS A 259 -46.91 58.69 32.15
C LYS A 259 -47.26 60.15 31.89
N LYS A 260 -47.18 60.62 30.64
CA LYS A 260 -47.54 62.01 30.25
C LYS A 260 -48.96 62.38 30.69
N LYS A 261 -49.94 61.48 30.53
CA LYS A 261 -51.31 61.69 31.01
C LYS A 261 -51.41 61.79 32.53
N LEU A 262 -50.79 60.87 33.26
CA LEU A 262 -50.74 60.91 34.73
C LEU A 262 -50.04 62.18 35.25
N ASP A 263 -49.01 62.68 34.56
CA ASP A 263 -48.33 63.92 34.93
C ASP A 263 -49.13 65.18 34.57
N GLN A 264 -49.93 65.15 33.49
CA GLN A 264 -50.94 66.18 33.21
C GLN A 264 -52.04 66.20 34.29
N GLU A 265 -52.58 65.05 34.67
CA GLU A 265 -53.55 64.90 35.77
C GLU A 265 -52.98 65.42 37.10
N ARG A 266 -51.71 65.11 37.41
CA ARG A 266 -50.99 65.65 38.59
C ARG A 266 -50.87 67.18 38.55
N ILE A 267 -50.61 67.78 37.38
CA ILE A 267 -50.54 69.24 37.21
C ILE A 267 -51.93 69.87 37.41
N GLU A 268 -52.99 69.25 36.89
CA GLU A 268 -54.36 69.71 37.14
C GLU A 268 -54.76 69.62 38.62
N ILE A 269 -54.41 68.52 39.29
CA ILE A 269 -54.68 68.35 40.73
C ILE A 269 -53.94 69.43 41.54
N ARG A 270 -52.69 69.75 41.19
CA ARG A 270 -51.94 70.86 41.82
C ARG A 270 -52.61 72.20 41.59
N ARG A 271 -53.02 72.53 40.36
CA ARG A 271 -53.77 73.77 40.06
C ARG A 271 -55.06 73.88 40.88
N LYS A 272 -55.85 72.80 40.95
CA LYS A 272 -57.07 72.73 41.78
C LYS A 272 -56.76 72.89 43.27
N GLN A 273 -55.63 72.36 43.76
CA GLN A 273 -55.15 72.59 45.15
C GLN A 273 -54.69 74.04 45.38
N GLU A 274 -54.02 74.66 44.42
CA GLU A 274 -53.60 76.06 44.45
C GLU A 274 -54.81 77.01 44.44
N GLU A 275 -55.82 76.75 43.60
CA GLU A 275 -57.10 77.45 43.56
C GLU A 275 -57.85 77.36 44.89
N ILE A 276 -57.99 76.15 45.46
CA ILE A 276 -58.61 75.93 46.78
C ILE A 276 -57.81 76.66 47.88
N SER A 277 -56.48 76.60 47.85
CA SER A 277 -55.60 77.29 48.79
C SER A 277 -55.77 78.82 48.73
N GLN A 278 -55.87 79.38 47.52
CA GLN A 278 -56.14 80.82 47.33
C GLN A 278 -57.53 81.21 47.85
N LEU A 279 -58.57 80.40 47.60
CA LEU A 279 -59.92 80.66 48.11
C LEU A 279 -59.97 80.59 49.64
N LEU A 280 -59.31 79.61 50.26
CA LEU A 280 -59.17 79.52 51.72
C LEU A 280 -58.40 80.71 52.29
N GLY A 281 -57.30 81.12 51.65
CA GLY A 281 -56.54 82.32 52.03
C GLY A 281 -57.38 83.59 51.98
N GLN A 282 -58.22 83.76 50.95
CA GLN A 282 -59.17 84.88 50.85
C GLN A 282 -60.26 84.82 51.93
N GLN A 283 -60.74 83.63 52.31
CA GLN A 283 -61.71 83.46 53.40
C GLN A 283 -61.09 83.78 54.76
N VAL A 284 -59.88 83.31 55.05
CA VAL A 284 -59.13 83.63 56.28
C VAL A 284 -58.86 85.13 56.37
N ALA A 285 -58.41 85.77 55.28
CA ALA A 285 -58.19 87.21 55.25
C ALA A 285 -59.47 88.02 55.54
N LYS A 286 -60.63 87.60 55.01
CA LYS A 286 -61.94 88.21 55.33
C LYS A 286 -62.32 88.02 56.81
N LEU A 287 -62.18 86.82 57.33
CA LEU A 287 -62.45 86.54 58.76
C LEU A 287 -61.52 87.36 59.68
N GLU A 288 -60.26 87.57 59.30
CA GLU A 288 -59.36 88.48 60.00
C GLU A 288 -59.78 89.95 59.91
N THR A 289 -60.22 90.46 58.75
CA THR A 289 -60.72 91.84 58.66
C THR A 289 -62.00 92.03 59.45
N ASP A 290 -62.93 91.08 59.39
CA ASP A 290 -64.19 91.11 60.15
C ASP A 290 -63.92 91.03 61.66
N LYS A 291 -62.91 90.26 62.08
CA LYS A 291 -62.48 90.23 63.48
C LYS A 291 -61.89 91.57 63.89
N ARG A 292 -60.94 92.14 63.13
CA ARG A 292 -60.34 93.45 63.42
C ARG A 292 -61.40 94.56 63.49
N GLN A 293 -62.42 94.53 62.64
CA GLN A 293 -63.55 95.47 62.70
C GLN A 293 -64.37 95.33 63.99
N LYS A 294 -64.62 94.09 64.46
CA LYS A 294 -65.32 93.82 65.74
C LYS A 294 -64.47 94.19 66.95
N ASP A 295 -63.18 93.87 66.92
CA ASP A 295 -62.21 94.21 67.96
C ASP A 295 -62.11 95.76 68.08
N ASN A 296 -62.07 96.48 66.95
CA ASN A 296 -62.12 97.95 66.93
C ASN A 296 -63.45 98.51 67.46
N LEU A 297 -64.60 98.01 67.00
CA LEU A 297 -65.91 98.47 67.47
C LEU A 297 -66.10 98.24 68.98
N LEU A 298 -65.51 97.17 69.52
CA LEU A 298 -65.49 96.92 70.96
C LEU A 298 -64.62 97.94 71.71
N LEU A 299 -63.48 98.36 71.14
CA LEU A 299 -62.67 99.45 71.69
C LEU A 299 -63.41 100.78 71.64
N ASP A 300 -64.02 101.15 70.51
CA ASP A 300 -64.83 102.37 70.36
C ASP A 300 -65.96 102.43 71.40
N LEU A 301 -66.64 101.29 71.65
CA LEU A 301 -67.67 101.17 72.66
C LEU A 301 -67.12 101.30 74.08
N LEU A 302 -65.97 100.67 74.40
CA LEU A 302 -65.31 100.78 75.70
C LEU A 302 -64.81 102.21 75.98
N GLU A 303 -64.29 102.91 74.98
CA GLU A 303 -63.95 104.32 75.07
C GLU A 303 -65.19 105.18 75.27
N SER A 304 -66.29 104.94 74.55
CA SER A 304 -67.56 105.65 74.75
C SER A 304 -68.14 105.42 76.16
N GLU A 305 -68.03 104.21 76.70
CA GLU A 305 -68.40 103.90 78.08
C GLU A 305 -67.50 104.60 79.09
N HIS A 306 -66.19 104.67 78.84
CA HIS A 306 -65.24 105.35 79.71
C HIS A 306 -65.53 106.85 79.73
N ASN A 307 -65.67 107.47 78.56
CA ASN A 307 -65.99 108.87 78.38
C ASN A 307 -67.36 109.22 79.01
N ALA A 308 -68.37 108.36 78.88
CA ALA A 308 -69.67 108.55 79.54
C ALA A 308 -69.57 108.46 81.08
N LYS A 309 -68.72 107.59 81.62
CA LYS A 309 -68.43 107.48 83.06
C LYS A 309 -67.65 108.70 83.57
N GLU A 310 -66.72 109.23 82.77
CA GLU A 310 -66.00 110.47 83.09
C GLU A 310 -66.90 111.70 82.99
N GLU A 311 -67.75 111.82 81.96
CA GLU A 311 -68.78 112.85 81.89
C GLU A 311 -69.74 112.78 83.08
N ALA A 312 -70.17 111.59 83.50
CA ALA A 312 -71.01 111.43 84.69
C ALA A 312 -70.29 111.92 85.96
N ARG A 313 -69.00 111.59 86.14
CA ARG A 313 -68.17 112.11 87.24
C ARG A 313 -68.01 113.63 87.16
N VAL A 314 -67.76 114.20 85.97
CA VAL A 314 -67.62 115.65 85.76
C VAL A 314 -68.93 116.38 86.02
N ARG A 315 -70.08 115.84 85.59
CA ARG A 315 -71.42 116.37 85.91
C ARG A 315 -71.69 116.30 87.42
N GLN A 316 -71.31 115.22 88.10
CA GLN A 316 -71.41 115.10 89.56
C GLN A 316 -70.50 116.12 90.28
N GLN A 317 -69.25 116.30 89.83
CA GLN A 317 -68.34 117.32 90.34
C GLN A 317 -68.86 118.73 90.08
N GLN A 318 -69.45 119.01 88.90
CA GLN A 318 -70.09 120.29 88.61
C GLN A 318 -71.32 120.54 89.48
N GLN A 319 -72.11 119.51 89.80
CA GLN A 319 -73.22 119.61 90.76
C GLN A 319 -72.73 119.81 92.19
N GLN A 320 -71.65 119.14 92.60
CA GLN A 320 -70.98 119.39 93.88
C GLN A 320 -70.44 120.82 93.95
N ILE A 321 -69.69 121.29 92.95
CA ILE A 321 -69.19 122.67 92.85
C ILE A 321 -70.35 123.68 92.77
N ALA A 322 -71.49 123.35 92.16
CA ALA A 322 -72.67 124.22 92.13
C ALA A 322 -73.35 124.28 93.51
N PHE A 323 -73.47 123.15 94.21
CA PHE A 323 -73.99 123.08 95.57
C PHE A 323 -73.06 123.78 96.56
N GLU A 324 -71.74 123.57 96.45
CA GLU A 324 -70.70 124.30 97.17
C GLU A 324 -70.71 125.78 96.84
N ARG A 325 -70.97 126.21 95.59
CA ARG A 325 -71.15 127.63 95.24
C ARG A 325 -72.44 128.22 95.77
N MET A 326 -73.52 127.46 95.87
CA MET A 326 -74.78 127.91 96.48
C MET A 326 -74.67 127.98 98.00
N ARG A 327 -74.02 126.98 98.60
CA ARG A 327 -73.64 126.97 100.02
C ARG A 327 -72.69 128.11 100.34
N ALA A 328 -71.62 128.28 99.58
CA ALA A 328 -70.67 129.38 99.72
C ALA A 328 -71.30 130.74 99.39
N LYS A 329 -72.33 130.82 98.55
CA LYS A 329 -73.15 132.05 98.42
C LYS A 329 -73.97 132.32 99.68
N GLY A 330 -74.66 131.32 100.23
CA GLY A 330 -75.40 131.47 101.49
C GLY A 330 -74.47 131.78 102.67
N GLU A 331 -73.29 131.15 102.72
CA GLU A 331 -72.22 131.45 103.67
C GLU A 331 -71.58 132.81 103.38
N LEU A 332 -71.48 133.29 102.13
CA LEU A 332 -71.03 134.65 101.78
C LEU A 332 -72.11 135.73 101.96
N GLU A 333 -73.40 135.38 102.02
CA GLU A 333 -74.51 136.28 102.33
C GLU A 333 -74.67 136.40 103.84
N ALA A 334 -74.59 135.27 104.56
CA ALA A 334 -74.41 135.23 106.01
C ALA A 334 -73.10 135.93 106.43
N TYR A 335 -72.00 135.73 105.70
CA TYR A 335 -70.74 136.44 105.94
C TYR A 335 -70.79 137.89 105.46
N ARG A 336 -71.62 138.27 104.47
CA ARG A 336 -71.87 139.70 104.15
C ARG A 336 -72.64 140.40 105.27
N LEU A 337 -73.61 139.74 105.89
CA LEU A 337 -74.21 140.22 107.15
C LEU A 337 -73.15 140.27 108.27
N GLN A 338 -72.38 139.19 108.43
CA GLN A 338 -71.28 139.11 109.41
C GLN A 338 -70.07 140.01 109.06
N VAL A 339 -70.02 140.66 107.89
CA VAL A 339 -68.97 141.61 107.45
C VAL A 339 -69.51 143.02 107.26
N GLN A 340 -70.82 143.23 107.22
CA GLN A 340 -71.38 144.50 107.68
C GLN A 340 -71.18 144.64 109.19
N GLN A 341 -71.22 143.54 109.94
CA GLN A 341 -70.74 143.48 111.33
C GLN A 341 -69.20 143.55 111.37
N ARG A 342 -68.47 142.60 110.79
CA ARG A 342 -66.98 142.56 110.85
C ARG A 342 -66.23 143.61 110.06
N ASN A 343 -66.82 144.46 109.21
CA ASN A 343 -66.11 145.67 108.75
C ASN A 343 -66.13 146.77 109.82
N MET A 344 -67.02 146.71 110.83
CA MET A 344 -66.82 147.43 112.08
C MET A 344 -65.64 146.82 112.86
N ASP A 345 -65.55 145.48 112.91
CA ASP A 345 -64.55 144.75 113.72
C ASP A 345 -63.16 144.56 113.06
N GLN A 346 -63.02 144.73 111.74
CA GLN A 346 -61.79 144.44 110.95
C GLN A 346 -61.15 145.67 110.30
N GLU A 347 -61.57 146.88 110.68
CA GLU A 347 -60.60 147.99 110.71
C GLU A 347 -59.53 147.72 111.79
N GLU A 348 -59.88 147.04 112.89
CA GLU A 348 -58.95 146.77 113.99
C GLU A 348 -57.88 145.72 113.68
N GLN A 349 -58.20 144.69 112.87
CA GLN A 349 -57.42 143.42 112.84
C GLN A 349 -56.83 143.03 111.47
N LYS A 350 -56.66 143.98 110.54
CA LYS A 350 -55.86 143.78 109.31
C LYS A 350 -54.37 144.03 109.54
N ARG A 351 -53.72 143.16 110.34
CA ARG A 351 -52.26 143.05 110.46
C ARG A 351 -51.87 141.58 110.63
N LEU A 352 -50.86 141.12 109.88
CA LEU A 352 -50.28 139.75 109.94
C LEU A 352 -51.28 138.67 109.45
N GLU A 353 -51.30 138.18 108.20
CA GLU A 353 -50.22 137.76 107.28
C GLU A 353 -49.24 136.68 107.82
N VAL A 354 -48.71 135.69 107.06
CA VAL A 354 -49.18 134.85 105.91
C VAL A 354 -48.04 133.90 105.44
N VAL A 355 -48.29 132.59 105.22
CA VAL A 355 -47.49 131.61 104.38
C VAL A 355 -46.05 131.26 104.88
N ALA A 356 -45.29 130.16 104.58
CA ALA A 356 -45.19 129.06 103.57
C ALA A 356 -44.87 127.64 104.23
N ARG A 357 -44.64 126.44 103.65
CA ARG A 357 -44.18 125.80 102.35
C ARG A 357 -42.62 125.64 102.19
N LYS A 358 -41.99 124.57 101.60
CA LYS A 358 -42.41 123.30 100.90
C LYS A 358 -41.23 122.27 100.66
N ASP A 359 -41.54 121.01 100.30
CA ASP A 359 -40.84 120.05 99.37
C ASP A 359 -39.68 119.06 99.76
N VAL A 360 -39.08 118.35 98.76
CA VAL A 360 -38.98 116.85 98.66
C VAL A 360 -37.89 116.29 97.65
N SER A 361 -37.58 114.96 97.66
CA SER A 361 -36.93 114.06 96.63
C SER A 361 -35.38 114.03 96.48
N ALA A 362 -34.69 113.04 95.83
CA ALA A 362 -34.88 111.57 95.51
C ALA A 362 -33.63 110.99 94.74
N ASP A 363 -33.38 109.65 94.68
CA ASP A 363 -32.19 109.05 93.98
C ASP A 363 -32.24 107.52 93.60
N ASN A 364 -31.53 107.06 92.54
CA ASN A 364 -30.98 105.68 92.26
C ASN A 364 -30.63 105.40 90.75
N GLN A 365 -29.42 104.87 90.43
CA GLN A 365 -29.06 104.48 89.03
C GLN A 365 -28.12 103.25 88.80
N GLU A 366 -27.29 102.81 89.75
CA GLU A 366 -26.08 101.97 89.45
C GLU A 366 -26.30 100.48 89.10
N ALA A 367 -27.50 99.92 89.21
CA ALA A 367 -27.68 98.46 89.25
C ALA A 367 -27.48 97.73 87.90
N ILE A 368 -27.63 98.43 86.77
CA ILE A 368 -27.85 97.80 85.45
C ILE A 368 -26.57 97.22 84.83
N ASP A 369 -25.44 97.93 84.94
CA ASP A 369 -24.21 97.63 84.19
C ASP A 369 -23.49 96.34 84.63
N ARG A 370 -23.80 95.83 85.82
CA ARG A 370 -23.21 94.59 86.36
C ARG A 370 -23.81 93.34 85.71
N GLN A 371 -25.07 93.40 85.26
CA GLN A 371 -25.80 92.25 84.73
C GLN A 371 -25.26 91.80 83.35
N GLN A 372 -24.88 92.75 82.48
CA GLN A 372 -24.55 92.45 81.09
C GLN A 372 -23.25 91.65 80.93
N LYS A 373 -22.22 91.97 81.72
CA LYS A 373 -20.87 91.41 81.60
C LYS A 373 -20.78 89.90 81.88
N LEU A 374 -21.73 89.35 82.65
CA LEU A 374 -21.78 87.91 82.95
C LEU A 374 -22.32 87.08 81.78
N ASN A 375 -23.29 87.61 81.03
CA ASN A 375 -23.97 86.88 79.95
C ASN A 375 -23.04 86.59 78.76
N ASP A 376 -22.14 87.52 78.42
CA ASP A 376 -21.24 87.34 77.27
C ASP A 376 -20.07 86.39 77.54
N PHE A 377 -19.73 86.14 78.81
CA PHE A 377 -18.77 85.10 79.18
C PHE A 377 -19.33 83.69 78.95
N GLN A 378 -20.61 83.47 79.28
CA GLN A 378 -21.27 82.17 79.10
C GLN A 378 -21.37 81.79 77.61
N LYS A 379 -21.83 82.70 76.75
CA LYS A 379 -21.94 82.49 75.29
C LYS A 379 -20.64 81.98 74.66
N ARG A 380 -19.48 82.53 75.06
CA ARG A 380 -18.16 82.09 74.56
C ARG A 380 -17.81 80.67 74.97
N LYS A 381 -18.15 80.27 76.21
CA LYS A 381 -17.89 78.93 76.74
C LYS A 381 -18.66 77.86 75.98
N ASP A 382 -19.92 78.11 75.68
CA ASP A 382 -20.77 77.11 75.01
C ASP A 382 -20.54 77.05 73.49
N TYR A 383 -20.20 78.18 72.85
CA TYR A 383 -19.68 78.18 71.47
C TYR A 383 -18.40 77.34 71.33
N GLY A 384 -17.47 77.45 72.30
CA GLY A 384 -16.25 76.64 72.34
C GLY A 384 -16.51 75.13 72.43
N LYS A 385 -17.49 74.71 73.27
CA LYS A 385 -17.92 73.29 73.33
C LYS A 385 -18.51 72.82 71.99
N MET A 386 -19.38 73.62 71.38
CA MET A 386 -20.02 73.28 70.09
C MET A 386 -18.97 73.08 69.00
N LEU A 387 -17.95 73.94 68.94
CA LEU A 387 -16.86 73.83 67.97
C LEU A 387 -16.05 72.54 68.16
N LEU A 388 -15.75 72.15 69.41
CA LEU A 388 -15.06 70.89 69.72
C LEU A 388 -15.89 69.66 69.32
N SER A 389 -17.20 69.65 69.63
CA SER A 389 -18.10 68.57 69.20
C SER A 389 -18.12 68.41 67.68
N MET A 390 -18.18 69.53 66.93
CA MET A 390 -18.11 69.50 65.47
C MET A 390 -16.77 68.99 64.93
N ILE A 391 -15.66 69.19 65.65
CA ILE A 391 -14.35 68.64 65.27
C ILE A 391 -14.31 67.13 65.54
N GLU A 392 -14.78 66.67 66.71
CA GLU A 392 -14.88 65.24 67.04
C GLU A 392 -15.76 64.47 66.05
N ASP A 393 -16.94 65.00 65.71
CA ASP A 393 -17.86 64.33 64.78
C ASP A 393 -17.33 64.30 63.34
N ASN A 394 -16.54 65.29 62.93
CA ASN A 394 -15.83 65.24 61.64
C ASN A 394 -14.67 64.22 61.66
N GLN A 395 -13.98 64.04 62.80
CA GLN A 395 -12.96 63.00 62.94
C GLN A 395 -13.60 61.60 62.94
N ARG A 396 -14.72 61.41 63.65
CA ARG A 396 -15.52 60.16 63.63
C ARG A 396 -15.97 59.81 62.21
N LYS A 397 -16.55 60.77 61.47
CA LYS A 397 -16.98 60.54 60.08
C LYS A 397 -15.82 60.18 59.15
N ARG A 398 -14.66 60.82 59.27
CA ARG A 398 -13.45 60.46 58.50
C ARG A 398 -12.92 59.07 58.86
N ALA A 399 -12.99 58.67 60.13
CA ALA A 399 -12.63 57.32 60.54
C ALA A 399 -13.61 56.26 60.01
N GLN A 400 -14.92 56.58 59.98
CA GLN A 400 -15.95 55.72 59.40
C GLN A 400 -15.74 55.54 57.88
N THR A 401 -15.57 56.62 57.11
CA THR A 401 -15.33 56.49 55.66
C THR A 401 -14.05 55.72 55.35
N LEU A 402 -12.98 55.90 56.14
CA LEU A 402 -11.73 55.13 55.98
C LEU A 402 -11.89 53.65 56.36
N ALA A 403 -12.80 53.31 57.28
CA ALA A 403 -13.13 51.93 57.60
C ALA A 403 -13.99 51.29 56.48
N GLU A 404 -14.99 52.01 55.97
CA GLU A 404 -15.83 51.60 54.84
C GLU A 404 -14.99 51.37 53.57
N ASP A 405 -14.07 52.29 53.23
CA ASP A 405 -13.09 52.14 52.16
C ASP A 405 -12.21 50.90 52.38
N ALA A 406 -11.69 50.71 53.60
CA ALA A 406 -10.84 49.57 53.92
C ALA A 406 -11.60 48.22 53.84
N GLU A 407 -12.86 48.17 54.26
CA GLU A 407 -13.71 46.98 54.10
C GLU A 407 -14.01 46.71 52.62
N PHE A 408 -14.31 47.74 51.82
CA PHE A 408 -14.49 47.62 50.37
C PHE A 408 -13.24 47.09 49.67
N PHE A 409 -12.06 47.66 49.96
CA PHE A 409 -10.79 47.15 49.40
C PHE A 409 -10.47 45.72 49.86
N ASN A 410 -10.78 45.36 51.10
CA ASN A 410 -10.59 43.99 51.60
C ASN A 410 -11.55 42.99 50.95
N MET A 411 -12.81 43.36 50.70
CA MET A 411 -13.78 42.52 49.99
C MET A 411 -13.37 42.33 48.52
N LYS A 412 -13.06 43.42 47.82
CA LYS A 412 -12.55 43.35 46.45
C LYS A 412 -11.26 42.52 46.34
N ALA A 413 -10.36 42.62 47.32
CA ALA A 413 -9.14 41.81 47.37
C ALA A 413 -9.36 40.32 47.72
N LYS A 414 -10.58 39.92 48.17
CA LYS A 414 -11.01 38.51 48.22
C LYS A 414 -11.58 38.08 46.89
N GLU A 415 -12.50 38.87 46.31
CA GLU A 415 -13.10 38.60 44.99
C GLU A 415 -12.03 38.43 43.89
N ASP A 416 -11.03 39.32 43.86
CA ASP A 416 -9.87 39.24 42.96
C ASP A 416 -9.02 37.97 43.18
N LYS A 417 -8.98 37.41 44.40
CA LYS A 417 -8.29 36.13 44.68
C LYS A 417 -9.12 34.95 44.24
N GLU A 418 -10.40 34.90 44.61
CA GLU A 418 -11.34 33.86 44.18
C GLU A 418 -11.48 33.78 42.65
N LEU A 419 -11.36 34.91 41.96
CA LEU A 419 -11.31 34.96 40.50
C LEU A 419 -10.00 34.38 39.96
N ARG A 420 -8.84 34.74 40.54
CA ARG A 420 -7.53 34.16 40.16
C ARG A 420 -7.46 32.65 40.42
N GLU A 421 -8.02 32.20 41.54
CA GLU A 421 -8.10 30.78 41.90
C GLU A 421 -8.99 30.01 40.92
N ARG A 422 -10.15 30.53 40.54
CA ARG A 422 -10.99 29.95 39.47
C ARG A 422 -10.28 29.89 38.13
N VAL A 423 -9.66 31.00 37.69
CA VAL A 423 -8.88 31.05 36.43
C VAL A 423 -7.69 30.08 36.47
N HIS A 424 -7.03 29.90 37.62
CA HIS A 424 -5.95 28.92 37.79
C HIS A 424 -6.48 27.48 37.73
N GLN A 425 -7.63 27.19 38.35
CA GLN A 425 -8.29 25.88 38.28
C GLN A 425 -8.75 25.54 36.85
N GLU A 426 -9.40 26.48 36.14
CA GLU A 426 -9.78 26.33 34.73
C GLU A 426 -8.56 26.09 33.84
N ARG A 427 -7.48 26.85 34.05
CA ARG A 427 -6.20 26.68 33.34
C ARG A 427 -5.58 25.30 33.60
N ILE A 428 -5.64 24.79 34.83
CA ILE A 428 -5.24 23.41 35.16
C ILE A 428 -6.10 22.39 34.42
N VAL A 429 -7.43 22.57 34.36
CA VAL A 429 -8.35 21.67 33.64
C VAL A 429 -8.05 21.66 32.14
N MET A 430 -7.79 22.81 31.53
CA MET A 430 -7.38 22.92 30.13
C MET A 430 -6.04 22.21 29.86
N LEU A 431 -5.07 22.30 30.78
CA LEU A 431 -3.79 21.60 30.65
C LEU A 431 -3.94 20.08 30.85
N ASN A 432 -4.78 19.64 31.80
CA ASN A 432 -5.09 18.22 32.04
C ASN A 432 -5.81 17.55 30.84
N ALA A 433 -6.58 18.33 30.08
CA ALA A 433 -7.30 17.82 28.89
C ALA A 433 -6.37 17.51 27.71
N VAL A 434 -5.09 17.89 27.78
CA VAL A 434 -4.08 17.69 26.73
C VAL A 434 -3.02 16.69 27.24
N PRO A 435 -2.63 15.65 26.45
CA PRO A 435 -1.61 14.70 26.88
C PRO A 435 -0.28 15.40 27.23
N PRO A 436 0.39 15.07 28.36
CA PRO A 436 1.62 15.75 28.80
C PRO A 436 2.77 15.76 27.77
N ALA A 437 2.80 14.76 26.87
CA ALA A 437 3.75 14.73 25.75
C ALA A 437 3.59 15.92 24.79
N VAL A 438 2.37 16.43 24.58
CA VAL A 438 2.08 17.58 23.71
C VAL A 438 2.46 18.89 24.39
N LEU A 439 2.26 18.99 25.71
CA LEU A 439 2.61 20.19 26.50
C LEU A 439 4.10 20.56 26.38
N ARG A 440 4.97 19.59 26.12
CA ARG A 440 6.42 19.79 25.89
C ARG A 440 6.76 20.62 24.64
N TYR A 441 5.82 20.75 23.68
CA TYR A 441 5.99 21.52 22.45
C TYR A 441 5.38 22.93 22.50
N LEU A 442 4.78 23.33 23.64
CA LEU A 442 4.25 24.67 23.81
C LEU A 442 5.37 25.74 23.90
N PRO A 443 5.13 26.98 23.43
CA PRO A 443 6.09 28.07 23.56
C PRO A 443 6.52 28.32 25.01
N LYS A 444 7.79 28.68 25.23
CA LYS A 444 8.44 28.74 26.57
C LYS A 444 7.65 29.53 27.64
N HIS A 445 6.81 30.48 27.25
CA HIS A 445 6.08 31.37 28.16
C HIS A 445 4.65 30.92 28.53
N VAL A 446 4.13 29.82 27.94
CA VAL A 446 2.75 29.36 28.17
C VAL A 446 2.60 28.60 29.50
N LEU A 447 3.64 27.85 29.87
CA LEU A 447 3.70 27.06 31.11
C LEU A 447 4.57 27.75 32.16
N SER A 448 3.97 28.05 33.31
CA SER A 448 4.64 28.51 34.52
C SER A 448 5.54 27.40 35.08
N ASP A 449 6.48 27.76 35.94
CA ASP A 449 7.36 26.80 36.61
C ASP A 449 6.59 25.82 37.51
N GLU A 450 5.44 26.23 38.05
CA GLU A 450 4.51 25.38 38.81
C GLU A 450 3.84 24.32 37.92
N ASP A 451 3.37 24.70 36.72
CA ASP A 451 2.75 23.74 35.79
C ASP A 451 3.78 22.72 35.30
N ARG A 452 5.01 23.17 35.02
CA ARG A 452 6.11 22.32 34.57
C ARG A 452 6.48 21.27 35.61
N ALA A 453 6.50 21.66 36.89
CA ALA A 453 6.71 20.75 38.02
C ALA A 453 5.54 19.77 38.23
N ARG A 454 4.30 20.17 37.87
CA ARG A 454 3.10 19.32 37.99
C ARG A 454 2.96 18.27 36.88
N PHE A 455 3.54 18.51 35.69
CA PHE A 455 3.42 17.64 34.51
C PHE A 455 4.73 16.94 34.09
N ASP A 456 5.76 16.93 34.95
CA ASP A 456 7.09 16.36 34.66
C ASP A 456 7.69 16.86 33.33
N ILE A 457 7.62 18.17 33.13
CA ILE A 457 8.17 18.86 31.97
C ILE A 457 9.51 19.49 32.35
N PRO A 458 10.64 19.05 31.76
CA PRO A 458 11.96 19.57 32.12
C PRO A 458 12.04 21.08 31.85
N LYS A 459 12.64 21.83 32.79
CA LYS A 459 12.83 23.27 32.62
C LYS A 459 13.76 23.52 31.43
N VAL A 460 13.22 24.09 30.36
CA VAL A 460 13.98 24.42 29.15
C VAL A 460 15.04 25.47 29.50
N GLU A 461 16.30 25.06 29.44
CA GLU A 461 17.45 25.91 29.73
C GLU A 461 17.53 27.14 28.79
N LYS A 462 18.26 28.17 29.24
CA LYS A 462 18.43 29.44 28.52
C LYS A 462 19.44 29.34 27.37
N SER A 463 19.21 28.42 26.43
CA SER A 463 19.83 28.49 25.11
C SER A 463 19.27 29.70 24.35
N GLY A 464 20.16 30.60 23.91
CA GLY A 464 19.82 31.78 23.10
C GLY A 464 19.91 33.12 23.84
N ASN A 465 21.12 33.54 24.21
CA ASN A 465 21.40 34.95 24.54
C ASN A 465 21.30 35.76 23.23
N ARG A 466 20.26 36.59 23.04
CA ARG A 466 20.07 37.41 21.82
C ARG A 466 19.66 38.87 22.05
N ASP A 467 19.39 39.28 23.28
CA ASP A 467 19.14 40.68 23.62
C ASP A 467 20.45 41.44 23.87
N ALA A 468 21.23 41.63 22.80
CA ALA A 468 22.31 42.60 22.80
C ALA A 468 21.70 44.02 22.72
N PRO A 469 22.00 44.94 23.66
CA PRO A 469 21.38 46.27 23.65
C PRO A 469 21.89 47.08 22.45
N LEU A 470 20.98 47.44 21.55
CA LEU A 470 21.25 48.39 20.47
C LEU A 470 21.52 49.77 21.07
N ALA A 471 22.66 50.37 20.72
CA ALA A 471 23.05 51.69 21.20
C ALA A 471 22.14 52.79 20.61
N PRO A 472 21.80 53.84 21.40
CA PRO A 472 20.94 54.92 20.92
C PRO A 472 21.69 55.82 19.92
N THR A 473 21.36 55.69 18.63
CA THR A 473 21.78 56.65 17.60
C THR A 473 21.06 57.98 17.83
N LYS A 474 21.82 59.05 18.04
CA LYS A 474 21.28 60.43 18.08
C LYS A 474 20.90 60.90 16.68
N PHE A 475 19.67 61.41 16.55
CA PHE A 475 19.28 62.48 15.65
C PHE A 475 18.22 63.32 16.37
#